data_AF-A0AAN6U3W3-F1
#
_entry.id   AF-A0AAN6U3W3-F1
#
_cell.length_a   1.000
_cell.length_b   1.000
_cell.length_c   1.000
_cell.angle_alpha   90.00
_cell.angle_beta   90.00
_cell.angle_gamma   90.00
#
_symmetry.space_group_name_H-M   'P 1'
#
loop_
_entity.id
_entity.type
_entity.pdbx_description
1 polymer ?
#
loop_
_entity_poly.entity_id
_entity_poly.type
_entity_poly.pdbx_seq_one_letter_code
_entity_poly.pdbx_strand_id
1 'polypeptide(L)'
;MGQPQPAQQPLAGAAHLSAQHERLILELLPFKELRQFHEWLSSVYVRGSWNEFVTDFLAHNPRAPELDKNKTTQKAKDAVNSRSTQFLIYHPDKGAWSAEDHHVRFIVTVIQDNMLKGLWSESDWKKKGLDITKAVYEVLAFLRATTFYPDANPPLYEA
;
A
#
# COMPACT_ATOMS: atom_id res chain seq x y z
N MET A 1 17.79 -24.53 -40.98
CA MET A 1 18.57 -23.84 -39.92
C MET A 1 17.96 -22.47 -39.72
N GLY A 2 17.38 -22.19 -38.55
CA GLY A 2 16.77 -20.90 -38.20
C GLY A 2 16.61 -20.85 -36.67
N GLN A 3 17.03 -19.74 -36.07
CA GLN A 3 17.52 -19.61 -34.69
C GLN A 3 16.45 -19.79 -33.59
N PRO A 4 16.84 -20.19 -32.36
CA PRO A 4 15.94 -20.20 -31.21
C PRO A 4 15.63 -18.76 -30.76
N GLN A 5 14.34 -18.52 -30.52
CA GLN A 5 13.74 -17.30 -30.00
C GLN A 5 14.33 -16.96 -28.62
N PRO A 6 14.79 -15.72 -28.34
CA PRO A 6 15.24 -15.37 -27.00
C PRO A 6 14.05 -15.38 -26.05
N ALA A 7 14.14 -16.19 -25.00
CA ALA A 7 13.21 -16.15 -23.88
C ALA A 7 13.15 -14.72 -23.34
N GLN A 8 11.94 -14.16 -23.22
CA GLN A 8 11.70 -12.92 -22.49
C GLN A 8 12.18 -13.14 -21.05
N GLN A 9 13.39 -12.69 -20.74
CA GLN A 9 13.86 -12.62 -19.37
C GLN A 9 12.97 -11.59 -18.65
N PRO A 10 12.33 -11.94 -17.52
CA PRO A 10 11.72 -10.93 -16.69
C PRO A 10 12.82 -9.94 -16.30
N LEU A 11 12.50 -8.64 -16.35
CA LEU A 11 13.39 -7.54 -16.00
C LEU A 11 13.97 -7.78 -14.61
N ALA A 12 15.14 -8.43 -14.52
CA ALA A 12 15.79 -8.79 -13.27
C ALA A 12 16.00 -7.57 -12.37
N GLY A 13 16.15 -6.37 -12.97
CA GLY A 13 16.20 -5.10 -12.26
C GLY A 13 14.91 -4.76 -11.48
N ALA A 14 13.73 -5.04 -12.01
CA ALA A 14 12.46 -4.78 -11.31
C ALA A 14 12.27 -5.70 -10.09
N ALA A 15 12.67 -6.98 -10.23
CA ALA A 15 12.65 -7.95 -9.12
C ALA A 15 13.71 -7.64 -8.05
N HIS A 16 14.88 -7.11 -8.42
CA HIS A 16 15.89 -6.66 -7.48
C HIS A 16 15.50 -5.37 -6.73
N LEU A 17 14.87 -4.42 -7.44
CA LEU A 17 14.34 -3.20 -6.83
C LEU A 17 13.19 -3.50 -5.87
N SER A 18 12.34 -4.50 -6.17
CA SER A 18 11.29 -4.93 -5.23
C SER A 18 11.88 -5.57 -3.97
N ALA A 19 12.90 -6.43 -4.08
CA ALA A 19 13.55 -7.05 -2.92
C ALA A 19 14.27 -6.04 -2.00
N GLN A 20 14.86 -4.99 -2.57
CA GLN A 20 15.47 -3.89 -1.79
C GLN A 20 14.39 -3.04 -1.09
N HIS A 21 13.33 -2.67 -1.81
CA HIS A 21 12.22 -1.90 -1.24
C HIS A 21 11.53 -2.67 -0.10
N GLU A 22 11.36 -3.97 -0.28
CA GLU A 22 10.80 -4.88 0.71
C GLU A 22 11.62 -4.94 2.00
N ARG A 23 12.96 -5.03 1.88
CA ARG A 23 13.86 -4.99 3.03
C ARG A 23 13.79 -3.65 3.77
N LEU A 24 13.73 -2.54 3.04
CA LEU A 24 13.62 -1.20 3.63
C LEU A 24 12.29 -1.05 4.41
N ILE A 25 11.17 -1.56 3.86
CA ILE A 25 9.88 -1.52 4.54
C ILE A 25 9.89 -2.39 5.80
N LEU A 26 10.52 -3.56 5.74
CA LEU A 26 10.66 -4.44 6.89
C LEU A 26 11.33 -3.72 8.07
N GLU A 27 12.35 -2.88 7.81
CA GLU A 27 13.05 -2.10 8.83
C GLU A 27 12.17 -1.02 9.50
N LEU A 28 11.04 -0.65 8.89
CA LEU A 28 10.09 0.33 9.45
C LEU A 28 9.03 -0.32 10.35
N LEU A 29 8.91 -1.64 10.32
CA LEU A 29 7.82 -2.39 10.95
C LEU A 29 8.38 -3.28 12.09
N PRO A 30 7.55 -3.67 13.07
CA PRO A 30 8.02 -4.47 14.22
C PRO A 30 8.20 -5.96 13.87
N PHE A 31 8.63 -6.28 12.65
CA PHE A 31 8.85 -7.65 12.19
C PHE A 31 10.34 -8.00 12.23
N LYS A 32 10.66 -9.22 12.67
CA LYS A 32 12.04 -9.72 12.72
C LYS A 32 12.45 -10.48 11.47
N GLU A 33 11.47 -11.02 10.75
CA GLU A 33 11.68 -11.93 9.63
C GLU A 33 10.77 -11.56 8.46
N LEU A 34 11.28 -11.75 7.24
CA LEU A 34 10.55 -11.47 5.99
C LEU A 34 9.24 -12.25 5.89
N ARG A 35 9.26 -13.50 6.38
CA ARG A 35 8.07 -14.37 6.39
C ARG A 35 6.92 -13.75 7.19
N GLN A 36 7.20 -13.17 8.36
CA GLN A 36 6.18 -12.53 9.20
C GLN A 36 5.56 -11.33 8.49
N PHE A 37 6.38 -10.56 7.77
CA PHE A 37 5.93 -9.44 6.97
C PHE A 37 5.01 -9.91 5.81
N HIS A 38 5.37 -10.97 5.09
CA HIS A 38 4.52 -11.52 4.02
C HIS A 38 3.20 -12.10 4.52
N GLU A 39 3.23 -12.82 5.64
CA GLU A 39 2.04 -13.33 6.31
C GLU A 39 1.12 -12.17 6.72
N TRP A 40 1.68 -11.08 7.25
CA TRP A 40 0.95 -9.87 7.57
C TRP A 40 0.38 -9.16 6.33
N LEU A 41 1.17 -8.97 5.27
CA LEU A 41 0.71 -8.38 4.01
C LEU A 41 -0.43 -9.17 3.37
N SER A 42 -0.43 -10.49 3.55
CA SER A 42 -1.46 -11.40 3.03
C SER A 42 -2.67 -11.54 3.96
N SER A 43 -2.59 -11.00 5.17
CA SER A 43 -3.65 -11.08 6.17
C SER A 43 -4.82 -10.14 5.86
N VAL A 44 -5.95 -10.38 6.52
CA VAL A 44 -7.16 -9.54 6.41
C VAL A 44 -6.91 -8.08 6.79
N TYR A 45 -5.93 -7.81 7.67
CA TYR A 45 -5.61 -6.48 8.19
C TYR A 45 -4.94 -5.55 7.16
N VAL A 46 -4.45 -6.12 6.05
CA VAL A 46 -3.87 -5.37 4.94
C VAL A 46 -4.64 -5.64 3.65
N ARG A 47 -4.96 -6.90 3.35
CA ARG A 47 -5.65 -7.27 2.10
C ARG A 47 -7.05 -6.70 1.98
N GLY A 48 -7.81 -6.59 3.07
CA GLY A 48 -9.14 -5.97 3.03
C GLY A 48 -9.05 -4.53 2.55
N SER A 49 -8.26 -3.72 3.24
CA SER A 49 -8.00 -2.31 2.88
C SER A 49 -7.37 -2.15 1.49
N TRP A 50 -6.48 -3.06 1.10
CA TRP A 50 -5.88 -3.05 -0.24
C TRP A 50 -6.92 -3.30 -1.33
N ASN A 51 -7.78 -4.30 -1.16
CA ASN A 51 -8.82 -4.61 -2.13
C ASN A 51 -9.82 -3.46 -2.25
N GLU A 52 -10.21 -2.85 -1.11
CA GLU A 52 -11.03 -1.64 -1.08
C GLU A 52 -10.36 -0.49 -1.88
N PHE A 53 -9.07 -0.25 -1.66
CA PHE A 53 -8.31 0.77 -2.38
C PHE A 53 -8.21 0.48 -3.88
N VAL A 54 -8.01 -0.78 -4.27
CA VAL A 54 -7.97 -1.19 -5.68
C VAL A 54 -9.31 -0.97 -6.36
N THR A 55 -10.39 -1.49 -5.78
CA THR A 55 -11.73 -1.42 -6.37
C THR A 55 -12.23 0.01 -6.49
N ASP A 56 -12.06 0.81 -5.44
CA ASP A 56 -12.70 2.12 -5.39
C ASP A 56 -11.85 3.19 -6.08
N PHE A 57 -10.52 3.08 -6.02
CA PHE A 57 -9.60 4.10 -6.55
C PHE A 57 -8.80 3.63 -7.75
N LEU A 58 -7.95 2.61 -7.62
CA LEU A 58 -6.99 2.26 -8.68
C LEU A 58 -7.65 1.69 -9.94
N ALA A 59 -8.77 0.97 -9.83
CA ALA A 59 -9.50 0.45 -10.99
C ALA A 59 -9.94 1.57 -11.94
N HIS A 60 -10.23 2.76 -11.39
CA HIS A 60 -10.62 3.95 -12.14
C HIS A 60 -9.42 4.88 -12.43
N ASN A 61 -8.30 4.71 -11.70
CA ASN A 61 -7.14 5.60 -11.75
C ASN A 61 -5.81 4.80 -11.75
N PRO A 62 -5.56 3.89 -12.72
CA PRO A 62 -4.44 2.95 -12.67
C PRO A 62 -3.07 3.62 -12.75
N ARG A 63 -3.01 4.84 -13.30
CA ARG A 63 -1.79 5.64 -13.47
C ARG A 63 -1.76 6.88 -12.56
N ALA A 64 -2.55 6.87 -11.48
CA ALA A 64 -2.54 7.99 -10.53
C ALA A 64 -1.12 8.28 -10.03
N PRO A 65 -0.69 9.55 -9.99
CA PRO A 65 0.61 9.88 -9.45
C PRO A 65 0.71 9.50 -7.96
N GLU A 66 1.94 9.40 -7.47
CA GLU A 66 2.17 9.30 -6.04
C GLU A 66 1.83 10.63 -5.35
N LEU A 67 1.24 10.56 -4.15
CA LEU A 67 0.84 11.76 -3.41
C LEU A 67 2.00 12.27 -2.54
N ASP A 68 1.88 13.51 -2.06
CA ASP A 68 2.82 14.02 -1.06
C ASP A 68 2.73 13.17 0.22
N LYS A 69 3.79 12.43 0.51
CA LYS A 69 3.88 11.53 1.67
C LYS A 69 3.67 12.27 2.98
N ASN A 70 4.26 13.44 3.16
CA ASN A 70 4.21 14.16 4.44
C ASN A 70 2.80 14.66 4.74
N LYS A 71 2.13 15.25 3.74
CA LYS A 71 0.75 15.71 3.83
C LYS A 71 -0.21 14.55 4.08
N THR A 72 -0.08 13.48 3.30
CA THR A 72 -0.96 12.31 3.40
C THR A 72 -0.83 11.61 4.75
N THR A 73 0.40 11.40 5.21
CA THR A 73 0.67 10.75 6.50
C THR A 73 0.27 11.63 7.69
N GLN A 74 0.43 12.94 7.59
CA GLN A 74 -0.05 13.85 8.63
C GLN A 74 -1.59 13.81 8.72
N LYS A 75 -2.30 13.88 7.59
CA LYS A 75 -3.76 13.78 7.54
C LYS A 75 -4.28 12.44 8.09
N ALA A 76 -3.61 11.34 7.77
CA ALA A 76 -3.97 10.02 8.30
C ALA A 76 -3.74 9.91 9.81
N LYS A 77 -2.62 10.44 10.32
CA LYS A 77 -2.37 10.50 11.77
C LYS A 77 -3.45 11.30 12.50
N ASP A 78 -3.83 12.45 11.93
CA ASP A 78 -4.86 13.30 12.52
C ASP A 78 -6.23 12.60 12.51
N ALA A 79 -6.56 11.89 11.43
CA ALA A 79 -7.77 11.06 11.33
C ALA A 79 -7.81 9.91 12.35
N VAL A 80 -6.68 9.25 12.60
CA VAL A 80 -6.56 8.23 13.67
C VAL A 80 -6.82 8.86 15.04
N ASN A 81 -6.18 9.99 15.34
CA ASN A 81 -6.30 10.66 16.64
C ASN A 81 -7.71 11.20 16.88
N SER A 82 -8.35 11.75 15.85
CA SER A 82 -9.71 12.29 15.94
C SER A 82 -10.79 11.21 15.86
N ARG A 83 -10.41 9.94 15.64
CA ARG A 83 -11.34 8.85 15.32
C ARG A 83 -12.32 9.23 14.21
N SER A 84 -11.79 9.79 13.12
CA SER A 84 -12.60 10.36 12.03
C SER A 84 -13.59 9.34 11.47
N THR A 85 -14.89 9.64 11.59
CA THR A 85 -15.96 8.78 11.10
C THR A 85 -15.95 8.66 9.57
N GLN A 86 -15.45 9.68 8.87
CA GLN A 86 -15.23 9.63 7.42
C GLN A 86 -14.41 8.40 7.01
N PHE A 87 -13.39 8.06 7.79
CA PHE A 87 -12.43 6.99 7.45
C PHE A 87 -12.58 5.74 8.31
N LEU A 88 -13.48 5.70 9.29
CA LEU A 88 -13.64 4.55 10.20
C LEU A 88 -14.99 3.85 10.11
N ILE A 89 -15.98 4.45 9.42
CA ILE A 89 -17.26 3.78 9.20
C ILE A 89 -17.07 2.55 8.29
N TYR A 90 -17.86 1.51 8.55
CA TYR A 90 -17.99 0.35 7.68
C TYR A 90 -18.83 0.75 6.46
N HIS A 91 -18.24 0.73 5.26
CA HIS A 91 -18.80 1.25 4.01
C HIS A 91 -19.16 2.75 4.05
N PRO A 92 -18.15 3.65 4.13
CA PRO A 92 -18.42 5.08 4.02
C PRO A 92 -18.89 5.42 2.60
N ASP A 93 -19.68 6.49 2.46
CA ASP A 93 -19.93 7.08 1.15
C ASP A 93 -18.65 7.75 0.62
N LYS A 94 -18.24 7.35 -0.58
CA LYS A 94 -16.99 7.78 -1.24
C LYS A 94 -17.24 8.63 -2.48
N GLY A 95 -18.50 8.99 -2.78
CA GLY A 95 -18.84 9.72 -4.02
C GLY A 95 -18.09 11.05 -4.19
N ALA A 96 -17.65 11.67 -3.10
CA ALA A 96 -16.88 12.92 -3.10
C ALA A 96 -15.41 12.76 -2.66
N TRP A 97 -14.90 11.53 -2.56
CA TRP A 97 -13.54 11.30 -2.08
C TRP A 97 -12.48 11.69 -3.12
N SER A 98 -11.45 12.37 -2.65
CA SER A 98 -10.24 12.62 -3.43
C SER A 98 -9.29 11.42 -3.40
N ALA A 99 -8.29 11.41 -4.29
CA ALA A 99 -7.21 10.42 -4.23
C ALA A 99 -6.54 10.36 -2.84
N GLU A 100 -6.35 11.52 -2.19
CA GLU A 100 -5.79 11.61 -0.84
C GLU A 100 -6.68 10.91 0.19
N ASP A 101 -8.00 11.02 0.07
CA ASP A 101 -8.95 10.38 0.98
C ASP A 101 -8.90 8.85 0.90
N HIS A 102 -8.74 8.29 -0.31
CA HIS A 102 -8.54 6.85 -0.46
C HIS A 102 -7.21 6.37 0.16
N HIS A 103 -6.13 7.14 0.02
CA HIS A 103 -4.85 6.81 0.66
C HIS A 103 -4.95 6.90 2.18
N VAL A 104 -5.57 7.96 2.69
CA VAL A 104 -5.82 8.14 4.13
C VAL A 104 -6.67 7.01 4.68
N ARG A 105 -7.74 6.62 3.99
CA ARG A 105 -8.59 5.47 4.38
C ARG A 105 -7.78 4.19 4.51
N PHE A 106 -6.96 3.86 3.51
CA PHE A 106 -6.10 2.67 3.58
C PHE A 106 -5.23 2.71 4.85
N ILE A 107 -4.51 3.82 5.06
CA ILE A 107 -3.57 3.96 6.16
C ILE A 107 -4.28 3.89 7.52
N VAL A 108 -5.38 4.63 7.68
CA VAL A 108 -6.16 4.70 8.91
C VAL A 108 -6.70 3.32 9.29
N THR A 109 -7.31 2.60 8.34
CA THR A 109 -7.88 1.26 8.60
C THR A 109 -6.79 0.27 8.98
N VAL A 110 -5.68 0.23 8.22
CA VAL A 110 -4.55 -0.68 8.53
C VAL A 110 -4.01 -0.41 9.93
N ILE A 111 -3.84 0.86 10.33
CA ILE A 111 -3.33 1.19 11.67
C ILE A 111 -4.31 0.75 12.76
N GLN A 112 -5.59 1.08 12.64
CA GLN A 112 -6.59 0.76 13.65
C GLN A 112 -6.73 -0.75 13.87
N ASP A 113 -6.86 -1.51 12.78
CA ASP A 113 -6.99 -2.95 12.84
C ASP A 113 -5.76 -3.61 13.48
N ASN A 114 -4.57 -3.10 13.17
CA ASN A 114 -3.31 -3.60 13.74
C ASN A 114 -3.06 -3.15 15.19
N MET A 115 -3.58 -2.00 15.61
CA MET A 115 -3.62 -1.61 17.02
C MET A 115 -4.54 -2.54 17.82
N LEU A 116 -5.72 -2.89 17.28
CA LEU A 116 -6.63 -3.84 17.89
C LEU A 116 -6.02 -5.25 17.98
N LYS A 117 -5.24 -5.65 16.97
CA LYS A 117 -4.56 -6.95 16.94
C LYS A 117 -3.29 -7.00 17.80
N GLY A 118 -2.80 -5.84 18.27
CA GLY A 118 -1.63 -5.75 19.13
C GLY A 118 -0.29 -5.73 18.38
N LEU A 119 -0.27 -5.43 17.08
CA LEU A 119 0.98 -5.18 16.35
C LEU A 119 1.69 -3.94 16.89
N TRP A 120 0.90 -2.91 17.22
CA TRP A 120 1.34 -1.71 17.93
C TRP A 120 0.49 -1.51 19.17
N SER A 121 1.14 -1.17 20.29
CA SER A 121 0.43 -0.74 21.50
C SER A 121 -0.01 0.73 21.40
N GLU A 122 -0.91 1.16 22.28
CA GLU A 122 -1.22 2.58 22.42
C GLU A 122 0.01 3.43 22.80
N SER A 123 0.96 2.85 23.53
CA SER A 123 2.22 3.51 23.90
C SER A 123 3.10 3.74 22.67
N ASP A 124 3.17 2.75 21.77
CA ASP A 124 3.88 2.89 20.49
C ASP A 124 3.24 3.99 19.65
N TRP A 125 1.90 4.01 19.56
CA TRP A 125 1.16 5.05 18.83
C TRP A 125 1.44 6.45 19.38
N LYS A 126 1.38 6.64 20.72
CA LYS A 126 1.64 7.94 21.35
C LYS A 126 3.06 8.46 21.08
N LYS A 127 4.05 7.56 21.01
CA LYS A 127 5.46 7.93 20.82
C LYS A 127 5.86 8.08 19.35
N LYS A 128 5.32 7.22 18.48
CA LYS A 128 5.80 7.01 17.10
C LYS A 128 4.68 7.09 16.06
N GLY A 129 3.52 7.64 16.38
CA GLY A 129 2.34 7.58 15.51
C GLY A 129 2.58 8.09 14.08
N LEU A 130 3.36 9.16 13.92
CA LEU A 130 3.69 9.65 12.57
C LEU A 130 4.61 8.69 11.80
N ASP A 131 5.58 8.08 12.48
CA ASP A 131 6.49 7.11 11.86
C ASP A 131 5.75 5.83 11.47
N ILE A 132 4.84 5.36 12.34
CA ILE A 132 3.93 4.24 12.03
C ILE A 132 3.10 4.59 10.78
N THR A 133 2.57 5.80 10.71
CA THR A 133 1.77 6.26 9.57
C THR A 133 2.58 6.31 8.28
N LYS A 134 3.84 6.77 8.35
CA LYS A 134 4.77 6.75 7.22
C LYS A 134 5.14 5.32 6.81
N ALA A 135 5.33 4.41 7.75
CA ALA A 135 5.62 3.01 7.44
C ALA A 135 4.46 2.35 6.68
N VAL A 136 3.21 2.60 7.11
CA VAL A 136 2.02 2.08 6.41
C VAL A 136 1.82 2.74 5.03
N TYR A 137 2.20 4.01 4.87
CA TYR A 137 2.25 4.65 3.55
C TYR A 137 3.23 3.92 2.61
N GLU A 138 4.42 3.56 3.08
CA GLU A 138 5.38 2.79 2.26
C GLU A 138 4.85 1.40 1.89
N VAL A 139 4.10 0.76 2.80
CA VAL A 139 3.40 -0.50 2.48
C VAL A 139 2.41 -0.30 1.33
N LEU A 140 1.64 0.80 1.33
CA LEU A 140 0.75 1.13 0.22
C LEU A 140 1.53 1.35 -1.09
N ALA A 141 2.61 2.12 -1.04
CA ALA A 141 3.46 2.37 -2.21
C ALA A 141 4.05 1.06 -2.78
N PHE A 142 4.52 0.17 -1.92
CA PHE A 142 5.01 -1.15 -2.30
C PHE A 142 3.93 -2.04 -2.93
N LEU A 143 2.73 -2.08 -2.35
CA LEU A 143 1.61 -2.83 -2.94
C LEU A 143 1.24 -2.30 -4.32
N ARG A 144 1.25 -0.97 -4.51
CA ARG A 144 1.03 -0.35 -5.82
C ARG A 144 2.11 -0.72 -6.82
N ALA A 145 3.37 -0.66 -6.43
CA ALA A 145 4.50 -0.94 -7.32
C ALA A 145 4.59 -2.43 -7.72
N THR A 146 4.12 -3.34 -6.87
CA THR A 146 4.17 -4.79 -7.09
C THR A 146 2.89 -5.36 -7.71
N THR A 147 1.82 -4.57 -7.78
CA THR A 147 0.58 -4.99 -8.43
C THR A 147 0.68 -4.79 -9.93
N PHE A 148 0.72 -5.90 -10.66
CA PHE A 148 0.69 -5.90 -12.10
C PHE A 148 -0.70 -5.51 -12.60
N TYR A 149 -0.81 -4.36 -13.27
CA TYR A 149 -1.94 -4.08 -14.14
C TYR A 149 -1.54 -4.45 -15.56
N PRO A 150 -2.17 -5.45 -16.20
CA PRO A 150 -1.95 -5.68 -17.62
C PRO A 150 -2.29 -4.38 -18.38
N ASP A 151 -1.36 -3.91 -19.21
CA ASP A 151 -1.56 -2.70 -20.01
C ASP A 151 -2.75 -2.95 -20.92
N ALA A 152 -3.81 -2.15 -20.78
CA ALA A 152 -5.04 -2.35 -21.55
C ALA A 152 -4.85 -2.10 -23.06
N ASN A 153 -3.71 -1.51 -23.46
CA ASN A 153 -3.39 -1.23 -24.85
C ASN A 153 -1.86 -1.31 -25.08
N PRO A 154 -1.28 -2.52 -25.16
CA PRO A 154 0.15 -2.66 -25.43
C PRO A 154 0.48 -2.06 -26.81
N PRO A 155 1.66 -1.45 -27.00
CA PRO A 155 2.06 -0.94 -28.30
C PRO A 155 2.01 -2.06 -29.33
N LEU A 156 1.16 -1.88 -30.35
CA LEU A 156 1.15 -2.73 -31.53
C LEU A 156 2.41 -2.41 -32.32
N TYR A 157 3.40 -3.29 -32.26
CA TYR A 157 4.50 -3.23 -33.21
C TYR A 157 3.97 -3.73 -34.55
N GLU A 158 3.95 -2.86 -35.55
CA GLU A 158 3.69 -3.26 -36.93
C GLU A 158 4.76 -4.28 -37.36
N ALA A 159 4.29 -5.39 -37.95
CA ALA A 159 5.10 -6.54 -38.35
C ALA A 159 5.84 -6.32 -39.66
#